data_AF-C0XPY3-F1
#
_entry.id   AF-C0XPY3-F1
#
_cell.length_a   1.000
_cell.length_b   1.000
_cell.length_c   1.000
_cell.angle_alpha   90.00
_cell.angle_beta   90.00
_cell.angle_gamma   90.00
#
_symmetry.space_group_name_H-M   'P 1'
#
loop_
_entity.id
_entity.type
_entity.pdbx_description
1 polymer ?
#
loop_
_entity_poly.entity_id
_entity_poly.type
_entity_poly.pdbx_seq_one_letter_code
_entity_poly.pdbx_strand_id
1 'polypeptide(L)'
;MLAIAAVLMVALVIAAAARNYLQRQAVPVTASFVTQEAVDDATTRLWIDVTRRDPSIDSYCIVTAVNYDFAEVGRREVIIPAGGEELIHVGVDLPVREPAVSGRIYGCSENIPFYMDTSRTYTEAYPTPAP
;
A
#
# COMPACT_ATOMS: atom_id res chain seq x y z
N MET A 1 -35.79 2.84 -32.63
CA MET A 1 -35.55 2.77 -31.17
C MET A 1 -34.46 1.78 -30.80
N LEU A 2 -34.53 0.50 -31.20
CA LEU A 2 -33.54 -0.52 -30.83
C LEU A 2 -32.10 -0.19 -31.25
N ALA A 3 -31.88 0.28 -32.48
CA ALA A 3 -30.53 0.65 -32.95
C ALA A 3 -29.93 1.83 -32.16
N ILE A 4 -30.74 2.84 -31.85
CA ILE A 4 -30.32 4.00 -31.04
C ILE A 4 -29.99 3.54 -29.61
N ALA A 5 -30.84 2.69 -29.03
CA ALA A 5 -30.61 2.12 -27.71
C ALA A 5 -29.32 1.27 -27.67
N ALA A 6 -29.05 0.47 -28.70
CA ALA A 6 -27.83 -0.33 -28.81
C ALA A 6 -26.58 0.55 -28.91
N VAL A 7 -26.61 1.60 -29.74
CA VAL A 7 -25.49 2.55 -29.87
C VAL A 7 -25.24 3.28 -28.55
N LEU A 8 -26.29 3.73 -27.85
CA LEU A 8 -26.17 4.36 -26.55
C LEU A 8 -25.58 3.41 -25.50
N MET A 9 -26.01 2.15 -25.49
CA MET A 9 -25.46 1.13 -24.59
C MET A 9 -23.95 0.92 -24.84
N VAL A 10 -23.54 0.76 -26.10
CA VAL A 10 -22.13 0.61 -26.47
C VAL A 10 -21.32 1.83 -26.04
N ALA A 11 -21.83 3.04 -26.29
CA ALA A 11 -21.17 4.28 -25.87
C ALA A 11 -21.00 4.36 -24.34
N LEU A 12 -22.00 3.95 -23.56
CA LEU A 12 -21.92 3.89 -22.10
C LEU A 12 -20.87 2.88 -21.61
N VAL A 13 -20.80 1.70 -22.23
CA VAL A 13 -19.79 0.69 -21.89
C VAL A 13 -18.39 1.22 -22.16
N ILE A 14 -18.16 1.84 -23.32
CA ILE A 14 -16.87 2.44 -23.68
C ILE A 14 -16.51 3.56 -22.69
N ALA A 15 -17.45 4.45 -22.38
CA ALA A 15 -17.21 5.53 -21.43
C ALA A 15 -16.89 5.01 -20.02
N ALA A 16 -17.58 3.97 -19.55
CA ALA A 16 -17.31 3.32 -18.28
C ALA A 16 -15.94 2.63 -18.26
N ALA A 17 -15.56 1.94 -19.34
CA ALA A 17 -14.25 1.31 -19.49
C ALA A 17 -13.13 2.34 -19.49
N ALA A 18 -13.27 3.43 -20.26
CA ALA A 18 -12.30 4.51 -20.33
C ALA A 18 -12.11 5.20 -18.96
N ARG A 19 -13.21 5.47 -18.23
CA ARG A 19 -13.12 6.03 -16.87
C ARG A 19 -12.38 5.11 -15.92
N ASN A 20 -12.71 3.82 -15.91
CA ASN A 20 -12.02 2.84 -15.05
C ASN A 20 -10.53 2.77 -15.37
N TYR A 21 -10.16 2.79 -16.65
CA TYR A 21 -8.78 2.75 -17.08
C TYR A 21 -8.00 3.98 -16.60
N LEU A 22 -8.54 5.17 -16.82
CA LEU A 22 -7.93 6.43 -16.36
C LEU A 22 -7.81 6.49 -14.83
N GLN A 23 -8.81 5.99 -14.09
CA GLN A 23 -8.76 5.96 -12.63
C GLN A 23 -7.67 5.02 -12.10
N ARG A 24 -7.47 3.84 -12.73
CA ARG A 24 -6.37 2.94 -12.35
C ARG A 24 -5.01 3.55 -12.64
N GLN A 25 -4.89 4.28 -13.74
CA GLN A 25 -3.69 5.07 -14.04
C GLN A 25 -3.50 6.26 -13.10
N ALA A 26 -4.47 6.64 -12.29
CA ALA A 26 -4.32 7.76 -11.36
C ALA A 26 -3.76 7.35 -10.00
N VAL A 27 -3.68 6.05 -9.67
CA VAL A 27 -3.13 5.58 -8.38
C VAL A 27 -1.60 5.56 -8.47
N PRO A 28 -0.88 6.46 -7.79
CA PRO A 28 0.55 6.62 -8.01
C PRO A 28 1.41 5.64 -7.20
N VAL A 29 0.91 5.21 -6.05
CA VAL A 29 1.55 4.24 -5.16
C VAL A 29 0.53 3.23 -4.65
N THR A 30 0.93 1.95 -4.61
CA THR A 30 0.14 0.85 -4.05
C THR A 30 1.03 -0.01 -3.18
N ALA A 31 0.45 -0.69 -2.19
CA ALA A 31 1.16 -1.72 -1.45
C ALA A 31 0.29 -2.96 -1.24
N SER A 32 0.94 -4.11 -1.07
CA SER A 32 0.32 -5.38 -0.72
C SER A 32 1.01 -6.00 0.49
N PHE A 33 0.20 -6.60 1.36
CA PHE A 33 0.71 -7.41 2.47
C PHE A 33 1.25 -8.74 1.94
N VAL A 34 2.41 -9.15 2.44
CA VAL A 34 3.09 -10.42 2.08
C VAL A 34 2.97 -11.42 3.22
N THR A 35 3.56 -11.10 4.37
CA THR A 35 3.53 -11.97 5.55
C THR A 35 3.75 -11.18 6.84
N GLN A 36 3.49 -11.83 7.98
CA GLN A 36 3.65 -11.27 9.31
C GLN A 36 4.57 -12.17 10.14
N GLU A 37 5.32 -11.54 11.03
CA GLU A 37 6.18 -12.19 12.02
C GLU A 37 5.97 -11.53 13.39
N ALA A 38 5.88 -12.34 14.44
CA ALA A 38 5.88 -11.85 15.81
C ALA A 38 7.34 -11.67 16.26
N VAL A 39 7.75 -10.42 16.47
CA VAL A 39 9.12 -10.09 16.92
C VAL A 39 9.22 -10.27 18.43
N ASP A 40 8.25 -9.74 19.16
CA ASP A 40 8.06 -9.92 20.60
C ASP A 40 6.58 -9.73 21.00
N ASP A 41 6.26 -9.75 22.30
CA ASP A 41 4.89 -9.65 22.81
C ASP A 41 4.18 -8.31 22.50
N ALA A 42 4.94 -7.26 22.18
CA ALA A 42 4.45 -5.91 21.93
C ALA A 42 4.79 -5.39 20.52
N THR A 43 5.50 -6.17 19.70
CA THR A 43 6.00 -5.78 18.38
C THR A 43 5.77 -6.88 17.36
N THR A 44 5.17 -6.50 16.23
CA THR A 44 5.07 -7.38 15.06
C THR A 44 5.79 -6.74 13.88
N ARG A 45 6.33 -7.58 13.00
CA ARG A 45 6.87 -7.18 11.71
C ARG A 45 5.89 -7.56 10.61
N LEU A 46 5.55 -6.60 9.76
CA LEU A 46 4.80 -6.84 8.53
C LEU A 46 5.73 -6.69 7.34
N TRP A 47 5.76 -7.71 6.49
CA TRP A 47 6.41 -7.67 5.19
C TRP A 47 5.40 -7.21 4.15
N ILE A 48 5.75 -6.16 3.41
CA ILE A 48 4.91 -5.56 2.39
C ILE A 48 5.69 -5.36 1.11
N ASP A 49 5.01 -5.49 -0.02
CA ASP A 49 5.51 -5.01 -1.31
C ASP A 49 4.91 -3.66 -1.60
N VAL A 50 5.75 -2.69 -1.96
CA VAL A 50 5.32 -1.35 -2.37
C VAL A 50 5.67 -1.15 -3.83
N THR A 51 4.68 -0.77 -4.63
CA THR A 51 4.84 -0.40 -6.05
C THR A 51 4.57 1.09 -6.22
N ARG A 52 5.56 1.81 -6.76
CA ARG A 52 5.50 3.26 -7.02
C ARG A 52 5.69 3.52 -8.50
N ARG A 53 4.78 4.28 -9.10
CA ARG A 53 4.89 4.65 -10.51
C ARG A 53 6.09 5.55 -10.79
N ASP A 54 6.35 6.50 -9.90
CA ASP A 54 7.51 7.38 -9.96
C ASP A 54 8.33 7.25 -8.68
N PRO A 55 9.43 6.46 -8.69
CA PRO A 55 10.28 6.30 -7.52
C PRO A 55 10.95 7.60 -7.07
N SER A 56 10.97 8.67 -7.87
CA SER A 56 11.60 9.94 -7.50
C SER A 56 10.77 10.81 -6.55
N ILE A 57 9.55 10.38 -6.24
CA ILE A 57 8.62 11.08 -5.35
C ILE A 57 8.54 10.33 -4.00
N ASP A 58 8.63 11.08 -2.90
CA ASP A 58 8.38 10.53 -1.57
C ASP A 58 6.93 10.07 -1.46
N SER A 59 6.71 8.92 -0.82
CA SER A 59 5.38 8.40 -0.57
C SER A 59 5.27 7.83 0.84
N TYR A 60 4.06 7.56 1.28
CA TYR A 60 3.84 6.85 2.53
C TYR A 60 2.70 5.84 2.39
N CYS A 61 2.75 4.81 3.22
CA CYS A 61 1.72 3.80 3.35
C CYS A 61 1.30 3.67 4.82
N ILE A 62 0.02 3.44 5.05
CA ILE A 62 -0.52 3.13 6.37
C ILE A 62 -0.73 1.63 6.43
N VAL A 63 -0.04 0.99 7.37
CA VAL A 63 -0.15 -0.46 7.62
C VAL A 63 -0.82 -0.70 8.96
N THR A 64 -1.62 -1.75 9.01
CA THR A 64 -2.34 -2.16 10.21
C THR A 64 -2.08 -3.64 10.48
N ALA A 65 -1.77 -3.98 11.71
CA ALA A 65 -1.73 -5.35 12.20
C ALA A 65 -3.11 -5.73 12.76
N VAL A 66 -3.54 -6.97 12.54
CA VAL A 66 -4.85 -7.46 13.00
C VAL A 66 -4.75 -8.78 13.74
N ASN A 67 -5.71 -9.05 14.64
CA ASN A 67 -5.87 -10.33 15.34
C ASN A 67 -6.79 -11.30 14.57
N TYR A 68 -7.13 -12.45 15.17
CA TYR A 68 -8.00 -13.48 14.57
C TYR A 68 -9.44 -13.00 14.29
N ASP A 69 -9.92 -12.01 15.04
CA ASP A 69 -11.23 -11.38 14.83
C ASP A 69 -11.16 -10.26 13.77
N PHE A 70 -10.01 -10.10 13.10
CA PHE A 70 -9.69 -9.00 12.19
C PHE A 70 -9.77 -7.61 12.83
N ALA A 71 -9.73 -7.53 14.17
CA ALA A 71 -9.64 -6.27 14.88
C ALA A 71 -8.22 -5.69 14.71
N GLU A 72 -8.13 -4.38 14.46
CA GLU A 72 -6.84 -3.68 14.41
C GLU A 72 -6.20 -3.70 15.79
N VAL A 73 -4.97 -4.21 15.89
CA VAL A 73 -4.19 -4.28 17.14
C VAL A 73 -2.94 -3.42 17.11
N GLY A 74 -2.52 -2.98 15.92
CA GLY A 74 -1.43 -2.04 15.73
C GLY A 74 -1.60 -1.29 14.42
N ARG A 75 -1.06 -0.07 14.35
CA ARG A 75 -1.06 0.75 13.14
C ARG A 75 0.21 1.58 13.08
N ARG A 76 0.77 1.70 11.87
CA ARG A 76 1.93 2.54 11.62
C ARG A 76 1.84 3.21 10.26
N GLU A 77 2.33 4.44 10.21
CA GLU A 77 2.58 5.18 8.99
C GLU A 77 4.05 4.95 8.60
N VAL A 78 4.27 4.51 7.37
CA VAL A 78 5.57 4.08 6.86
C VAL A 78 5.94 4.98 5.71
N ILE A 79 7.05 5.69 5.86
CA ILE A 79 7.58 6.55 4.81
C ILE A 79 8.41 5.71 3.86
N ILE A 80 8.15 5.88 2.58
CA ILE A 80 8.89 5.31 1.47
C ILE A 80 9.59 6.47 0.75
N PRO A 81 10.86 6.75 1.10
CA PRO A 81 11.58 7.88 0.53
C PRO A 81 11.82 7.71 -0.97
N ALA A 82 12.02 8.83 -1.65
CA ALA A 82 12.39 8.88 -3.05
C ALA A 82 13.70 8.11 -3.33
N GLY A 83 13.82 7.59 -4.54
CA GLY A 83 14.89 6.73 -5.02
C GLY A 83 14.56 5.24 -4.90
N GLY A 84 15.49 4.41 -5.35
CA GLY A 84 15.35 2.95 -5.37
C GLY A 84 14.51 2.44 -6.55
N GLU A 85 13.98 1.23 -6.40
CA GLU A 85 13.22 0.53 -7.45
C GLU A 85 11.72 0.90 -7.43
N GLU A 86 11.05 0.67 -8.56
CA GLU A 86 9.58 0.80 -8.68
C GLU A 86 8.84 -0.15 -7.74
N LEU A 87 9.34 -1.38 -7.60
CA LEU A 87 8.83 -2.36 -6.64
C LEU A 87 9.89 -2.62 -5.57
N ILE A 88 9.52 -2.46 -4.31
CA ILE A 88 10.41 -2.72 -3.17
C ILE A 88 9.73 -3.64 -2.16
N HIS A 89 10.53 -4.47 -1.49
CA HIS A 89 10.10 -5.34 -0.40
C HIS A 89 10.58 -4.78 0.94
N VAL A 90 9.64 -4.59 1.86
CA VAL A 90 9.83 -3.75 3.06
C VAL A 90 9.33 -4.47 4.29
N GLY A 91 10.20 -4.60 5.30
CA GLY A 91 9.84 -5.05 6.65
C GLY A 91 9.51 -3.85 7.53
N VAL A 92 8.33 -3.86 8.13
CA VAL A 92 7.82 -2.78 8.99
C VAL A 92 7.54 -3.30 10.38
N ASP A 93 8.30 -2.82 11.35
CA ASP A 93 8.02 -3.06 12.77
C ASP A 93 7.01 -2.06 13.30
N LEU A 94 5.91 -2.57 13.83
CA LEU A 94 4.89 -1.77 14.47
C LEU A 94 4.50 -2.32 15.84
N PRO A 95 4.26 -1.41 16.81
CA PRO A 95 3.78 -1.80 18.12
C PRO A 95 2.36 -2.35 18.01
N VAL A 96 2.08 -3.39 18.79
CA VAL A 96 0.78 -4.04 18.89
C VAL A 96 0.34 -4.10 20.34
N ARG A 97 -0.97 -3.98 20.58
CA ARG A 97 -1.56 -4.07 21.93
C ARG A 97 -1.83 -5.51 22.38
N GLU A 98 -1.78 -6.45 21.45
CA GLU A 98 -1.95 -7.90 21.63
C GLU A 98 -1.38 -8.61 20.38
N PRO A 99 -1.15 -9.94 20.41
CA PRO A 99 -0.55 -10.65 19.30
C PRO A 99 -1.30 -10.46 17.97
N ALA A 100 -0.58 -9.99 16.96
CA ALA A 100 -1.06 -9.93 15.59
C ALA A 100 -0.92 -11.29 14.90
N VAL A 101 -1.80 -11.54 13.94
CA VAL A 101 -1.79 -12.76 13.12
C VAL A 101 -1.72 -12.47 11.63
N SER A 102 -1.99 -11.22 11.24
CA SER A 102 -1.95 -10.77 9.85
C SER A 102 -1.75 -9.25 9.77
N GLY A 103 -1.47 -8.77 8.57
CA GLY A 103 -1.36 -7.36 8.23
C GLY A 103 -2.33 -6.95 7.13
N ARG A 104 -2.64 -5.66 7.08
CA ARG A 104 -3.41 -5.04 6.00
C ARG A 104 -2.78 -3.71 5.62
N ILE A 105 -2.93 -3.37 4.34
CA ILE A 105 -2.63 -2.04 3.84
C ILE A 105 -3.91 -1.23 3.91
N TYR A 106 -3.92 -0.19 4.74
CA TYR A 106 -5.06 0.73 4.79
C TYR A 106 -5.09 1.62 3.54
N GLY A 107 -3.93 2.09 3.10
CA GLY A 107 -3.76 2.85 1.88
C GLY A 107 -2.37 3.47 1.76
N CYS A 108 -2.05 3.99 0.58
CA CYS A 108 -0.81 4.71 0.31
C CYS A 108 -1.11 6.02 -0.43
N SER A 109 -0.20 7.00 -0.31
CA SER A 109 -0.33 8.32 -0.93
C SER A 109 1.02 8.99 -1.10
N GLU A 110 1.14 9.87 -2.08
CA GLU A 110 2.28 10.80 -2.27
C GLU A 110 2.01 12.17 -1.62
N ASN A 111 0.77 12.45 -1.21
CA ASN A 111 0.43 13.67 -0.48
C ASN A 111 0.76 13.49 1.00
N ILE A 112 2.03 13.74 1.32
CA ILE A 112 2.58 13.54 2.66
C ILE A 112 2.04 14.59 3.64
N PRO A 113 1.40 14.17 4.75
CA PRO A 113 0.94 15.09 5.77
C PRO A 113 2.08 15.91 6.39
N PHE A 114 1.81 17.17 6.74
CA PHE A 114 2.80 18.13 7.25
C PHE A 114 3.57 17.67 8.51
N TYR A 115 3.03 16.70 9.25
CA TYR A 115 3.61 16.17 10.48
C TYR A 115 4.54 14.98 10.25
N MET A 116 4.64 14.45 9.02
CA MET A 116 5.54 13.37 8.68
C MET A 116 6.91 13.93 8.28
N ASP A 117 7.96 13.39 8.90
CA ASP A 117 9.34 13.71 8.59
C ASP A 117 9.90 12.68 7.59
N THR A 118 10.03 13.06 6.32
CA THR A 118 10.48 12.15 5.26
C THR A 118 11.93 11.71 5.36
N SER A 119 12.70 12.34 6.26
CA SER A 119 14.05 11.87 6.59
C SER A 119 14.07 10.63 7.50
N ARG A 120 12.93 10.31 8.16
CA ARG A 120 12.81 9.15 9.05
C ARG A 120 12.17 7.96 8.35
N THR A 121 13.01 7.02 7.95
CA THR A 121 12.59 5.74 7.41
C THR A 121 12.39 4.73 8.54
N TYR A 122 11.21 4.10 8.60
CA TYR A 122 10.88 3.05 9.58
C TYR A 122 10.81 1.65 8.94
N THR A 123 11.60 1.49 7.89
CA THR A 123 11.64 0.32 7.01
C THR A 123 12.98 -0.37 7.21
N GLU A 124 12.97 -1.63 7.64
CA GLU A 124 14.10 -2.51 7.35
C GLU A 124 13.89 -3.03 5.92
N ALA A 125 14.66 -2.49 4.97
CA ALA A 125 14.68 -3.06 3.63
C ALA A 125 15.22 -4.49 3.73
N TYR A 126 14.49 -5.46 3.18
CA TYR A 126 15.06 -6.80 3.02
C TYR A 126 16.24 -6.67 2.05
N PRO A 127 17.47 -7.08 2.40
CA PRO A 127 18.49 -7.24 1.38
C PRO A 127 18.00 -8.30 0.40
N THR A 128 17.75 -7.91 -0.85
CA THR A 128 17.44 -8.83 -1.95
C THR A 128 18.36 -10.05 -1.87
N PRO A 129 17.85 -11.30 -1.97
CA PRO A 129 18.72 -12.45 -2.09
C PRO A 129 19.61 -12.22 -3.32
N ALA A 130 20.93 -12.26 -3.12
CA ALA A 130 21.87 -12.21 -4.24
C ALA A 130 21.56 -13.37 -5.22
N PRO A 131 21.76 -13.17 -6.54
CA PRO A 131 21.42 -14.14 -7.57
C PRO A 131 22.15 -15.48 -7.41
#